data_AF-A0A2A5B8A9-F1
#
_entry.id   AF-A0A2A5B8A9-F1
#
_cell.length_a   1.000
_cell.length_b   1.000
_cell.length_c   1.000
_cell.angle_alpha   90.00
_cell.angle_beta   90.00
_cell.angle_gamma   90.00
#
_symmetry.space_group_name_H-M   'P 1'
#
loop_
_entity.id
_entity.type
_entity.pdbx_description
1 polymer ?
#
loop_
_entity_poly.entity_id
_entity_poly.type
_entity_poly.pdbx_seq_one_letter_code
_entity_poly.pdbx_strand_id
1 'polypeptide(L)'
;MRVKTDKPNEGIALEFAILIEKLINQLDKLNQIDEMKIMLENRLEKIEDILYAKNVDDYLDQFIPLERAIKLLGISKRQFYTLRKRGDIDFIKVGKKVFLTRRIINEFMDRHTVKAN
;
A
#
# COMPACT_ATOMS: atom_id res chain seq x y z
N MET A 1 22.87 -16.74 76.75
CA MET A 1 23.70 -16.53 75.55
C MET A 1 22.83 -15.88 74.48
N ARG A 2 22.92 -14.55 74.28
CA ARG A 2 22.12 -13.84 73.26
C ARG A 2 22.82 -14.04 71.91
N VAL A 3 22.20 -14.79 71.01
CA VAL A 3 22.67 -14.91 69.63
C VAL A 3 22.41 -13.58 68.95
N LYS A 4 23.47 -12.79 68.75
CA LYS A 4 23.44 -11.63 67.86
C LYS A 4 23.36 -12.18 66.44
N THR A 5 22.16 -12.21 65.87
CA THR A 5 22.00 -12.31 64.42
C THR A 5 22.29 -10.93 63.84
N ASP A 6 23.57 -10.58 63.68
CA ASP A 6 23.98 -9.55 62.72
C ASP A 6 23.40 -10.00 61.36
N LYS A 7 22.65 -9.22 60.57
CA LYS A 7 22.92 -7.99 59.78
C LYS A 7 23.64 -8.10 58.40
N PRO A 8 24.35 -9.16 57.98
CA PRO A 8 24.94 -9.23 56.64
C PRO A 8 23.97 -9.74 55.55
N ASN A 9 22.90 -10.47 55.93
CA ASN A 9 21.93 -10.99 54.97
C ASN A 9 21.00 -9.92 54.38
N GLU A 10 20.76 -8.81 55.10
CA GLU A 10 19.89 -7.72 54.64
C GLU A 10 20.54 -6.90 53.51
N GLY A 11 21.85 -6.68 53.56
CA GLY A 11 22.59 -5.95 52.51
C GLY A 11 22.61 -6.72 51.18
N ILE A 12 22.86 -8.03 51.24
CA ILE A 12 22.82 -8.91 50.07
C ILE A 12 21.40 -8.97 49.48
N ALA A 13 20.37 -9.08 50.34
CA ALA A 13 18.98 -9.07 49.88
C ALA A 13 18.59 -7.74 49.21
N LEU A 14 19.09 -6.61 49.71
CA LEU A 14 18.87 -5.29 49.11
C LEU A 14 19.54 -5.16 47.73
N GLU A 15 20.77 -5.65 47.57
CA GLU A 15 21.48 -5.65 46.29
C GLU A 15 20.75 -6.53 45.25
N PHE A 16 20.25 -7.69 45.66
CA PHE A 16 19.43 -8.54 44.78
C PHE A 16 18.13 -7.87 44.37
N ALA A 17 17.43 -7.19 45.30
CA ALA A 17 16.20 -6.46 44.98
C ALA A 17 16.45 -5.36 43.93
N ILE A 18 17.54 -4.60 44.08
CA ILE A 18 17.93 -3.55 43.12
C ILE A 18 18.26 -4.16 41.75
N LEU A 19 18.94 -5.32 41.72
CA LEU A 19 19.25 -6.01 40.46
C LEU A 19 17.99 -6.51 39.77
N ILE A 20 17.05 -7.11 40.51
CA ILE A 20 15.76 -7.58 39.98
C ILE A 20 14.98 -6.41 39.39
N GLU A 21 14.91 -5.28 40.09
CA GLU A 21 14.22 -4.08 39.61
C GLU A 21 14.85 -3.54 38.32
N LYS A 22 16.18 -3.55 38.21
CA LYS A 22 16.87 -3.19 36.95
C LYS A 22 16.53 -4.12 35.81
N LEU A 23 16.47 -5.43 36.05
CA LEU A 23 16.14 -6.43 35.04
C LEU A 23 14.68 -6.30 34.57
N ILE A 24 13.74 -6.06 35.49
CA ILE A 24 12.33 -5.81 35.15
C ILE A 24 12.23 -4.57 34.25
N ASN A 25 12.87 -3.46 34.63
CA ASN A 25 12.88 -2.24 33.83
C ASN A 25 13.51 -2.43 32.44
N GLN A 26 14.50 -3.32 32.30
CA GLN A 26 15.07 -3.67 31.00
C GLN A 26 14.11 -4.50 30.16
N LEU A 27 13.41 -5.46 30.78
CA LEU A 27 12.41 -6.28 30.10
C LEU A 27 11.25 -5.43 29.57
N ASP A 28 10.76 -4.47 30.35
CA ASP A 28 9.68 -3.57 29.93
C ASP A 28 10.07 -2.73 28.72
N LYS A 29 11.33 -2.27 28.66
CA LYS A 29 11.85 -1.54 27.49
C LYS A 29 11.92 -2.42 26.25
N LEU A 30 12.30 -3.69 26.40
CA LEU A 30 12.32 -4.64 25.27
C LEU A 30 10.91 -4.87 24.73
N ASN A 31 9.94 -5.08 25.62
CA ASN A 31 8.54 -5.25 25.22
C ASN A 31 8.01 -4.02 24.47
N GLN A 32 8.32 -2.80 24.93
CA GLN A 32 7.95 -1.57 24.23
C GLN A 32 8.57 -1.46 22.84
N ILE A 33 9.83 -1.91 22.67
CA ILE A 33 10.50 -1.93 21.37
C ILE A 33 9.78 -2.87 20.40
N ASP A 34 9.37 -4.06 20.86
CA ASP A 34 8.64 -5.02 20.04
C ASP A 34 7.27 -4.48 19.60
N GLU A 35 6.53 -3.84 20.50
CA GLU A 35 5.27 -3.18 20.16
C GLU A 35 5.47 -2.06 19.13
N MET A 36 6.50 -1.22 19.31
CA MET A 36 6.84 -0.16 18.36
C MET A 36 7.21 -0.72 16.98
N LYS A 37 7.93 -1.85 16.94
CA LYS A 37 8.29 -2.53 15.69
C LYS A 37 7.05 -3.00 14.93
N ILE A 38 6.13 -3.69 15.61
CA ILE A 38 4.87 -4.16 15.00
C ILE A 38 4.06 -2.97 14.47
N MET A 39 3.99 -1.88 15.22
CA MET A 39 3.28 -0.67 14.78
C MET A 39 3.92 -0.07 13.52
N LEU A 40 5.26 -0.04 13.43
CA LEU A 40 5.96 0.47 12.26
C LEU A 40 5.75 -0.42 11.03
N GLU A 41 5.84 -1.74 11.18
CA GLU A 41 5.59 -2.70 10.10
C GLU A 41 4.16 -2.53 9.54
N ASN A 42 3.14 -2.44 10.40
CA ASN A 42 1.76 -2.19 9.99
C ASN A 42 1.56 -0.84 9.28
N ARG A 43 2.33 0.18 9.65
CA ARG A 43 2.27 1.51 9.00
C ARG A 43 2.96 1.50 7.64
N LEU A 44 4.04 0.73 7.49
CA LEU A 44 4.72 0.55 6.22
C LEU A 44 3.83 -0.17 5.21
N GLU A 45 3.19 -1.27 5.63
CA GLU A 45 2.24 -2.01 4.79
C GLU A 45 1.12 -1.09 4.26
N LYS A 46 0.53 -0.27 5.13
CA LYS A 46 -0.49 0.71 4.70
C LYS A 46 0.04 1.76 3.72
N ILE A 47 1.29 2.19 3.86
CA ILE A 47 1.91 3.14 2.93
C ILE A 47 2.11 2.46 1.57
N GLU A 48 2.59 1.22 1.56
CA GLU A 48 2.75 0.43 0.35
C GLU A 48 1.41 0.27 -0.37
N ASP A 49 0.35 -0.11 0.32
CA ASP A 49 -0.99 -0.25 -0.24
C ASP A 49 -1.48 1.05 -0.91
N ILE A 50 -1.29 2.19 -0.24
CA ILE A 50 -1.68 3.50 -0.78
C ILE A 50 -0.85 3.84 -2.03
N LEU A 51 0.45 3.58 -2.01
CA LEU A 51 1.32 3.84 -3.16
C LEU A 51 0.96 2.92 -4.33
N TYR A 52 0.66 1.65 -4.10
CA TYR A 52 0.19 0.73 -5.13
C TYR A 52 -1.14 1.20 -5.72
N ALA A 53 -2.12 1.55 -4.89
CA ALA A 53 -3.41 2.07 -5.36
C ALA A 53 -3.24 3.34 -6.20
N LYS A 54 -2.44 4.31 -5.74
CA LYS A 54 -2.15 5.53 -6.50
C LYS A 54 -1.43 5.27 -7.82
N ASN A 55 -0.44 4.39 -7.82
CA ASN A 55 0.29 4.05 -9.04
C ASN A 55 -0.64 3.37 -10.06
N VAL A 56 -1.59 2.54 -9.61
CA VAL A 56 -2.61 1.95 -10.48
C VAL A 56 -3.49 3.03 -11.08
N ASP A 57 -3.99 3.97 -10.28
CA ASP A 57 -4.81 5.09 -10.77
C ASP A 57 -4.05 5.98 -11.76
N ASP A 58 -2.79 6.32 -11.45
CA ASP A 58 -1.92 7.11 -12.34
C ASP A 58 -1.62 6.38 -13.66
N TYR A 59 -1.49 5.04 -13.63
CA TYR A 59 -1.34 4.23 -14.83
C TYR A 59 -2.64 4.18 -15.64
N LEU A 60 -3.80 4.17 -14.97
CA LEU A 60 -5.10 4.19 -15.60
C LEU A 60 -5.39 5.50 -16.34
N ASP A 61 -4.86 6.62 -15.84
CA ASP A 61 -5.04 7.96 -16.41
C ASP A 61 -3.96 8.39 -17.42
N GLN A 62 -2.99 7.52 -17.74
CA GLN A 62 -2.02 7.82 -18.80
C GLN A 62 -2.71 8.07 -20.15
N PHE A 63 -2.42 9.22 -20.75
CA PHE A 63 -2.90 9.59 -22.08
C PHE A 63 -2.22 8.73 -23.16
N ILE A 64 -2.97 7.78 -23.71
CA ILE A 64 -2.54 6.91 -24.80
C ILE A 64 -2.93 7.57 -26.14
N PRO A 65 -1.98 7.87 -27.03
CA PRO A 65 -2.30 8.41 -28.36
C PRO A 65 -3.19 7.46 -29.16
N LEU A 66 -4.10 8.02 -29.96
CA LEU A 66 -5.08 7.27 -30.74
C LEU A 66 -4.46 6.09 -31.52
N GLU A 67 -3.32 6.30 -32.18
CA GLU A 67 -2.64 5.27 -32.98
C GLU A 67 -2.24 4.05 -32.17
N ARG A 68 -1.90 4.24 -30.89
CA ARG A 68 -1.58 3.16 -29.96
C ARG A 68 -2.85 2.57 -29.35
N ALA A 69 -3.83 3.40 -29.01
CA ALA A 69 -5.10 2.95 -28.46
C ALA A 69 -5.88 2.02 -29.40
N ILE A 70 -5.97 2.35 -30.69
CA ILE A 70 -6.66 1.49 -31.67
C ILE A 70 -5.97 0.12 -31.84
N LYS A 71 -4.64 0.05 -31.69
CA LYS A 71 -3.89 -1.21 -31.70
C LYS A 71 -4.22 -2.05 -30.47
N LEU A 72 -4.30 -1.43 -29.28
CA LEU A 72 -4.69 -2.11 -28.05
C LEU A 72 -6.12 -2.66 -28.12
N LEU A 73 -7.03 -1.90 -28.74
CA LEU A 73 -8.42 -2.28 -28.94
C LEU A 73 -8.63 -3.30 -30.07
N GLY A 74 -7.61 -3.57 -30.89
CA GLY A 74 -7.74 -4.44 -32.06
C GLY A 74 -8.68 -3.90 -33.16
N ILE A 75 -8.87 -2.59 -33.23
CA ILE A 75 -9.78 -1.94 -34.19
C ILE A 75 -9.04 -1.06 -35.19
N SER A 76 -9.64 -0.85 -36.35
CA SER A 76 -9.16 0.13 -37.33
C SER A 76 -9.50 1.57 -36.92
N LYS A 77 -8.74 2.52 -37.45
CA LYS A 77 -9.01 3.96 -37.27
C LYS A 77 -10.42 4.36 -37.75
N ARG A 78 -10.91 3.74 -38.83
CA ARG A 78 -12.27 3.96 -39.35
C ARG A 78 -13.32 3.51 -38.34
N GLN A 79 -13.17 2.29 -37.80
CA GLN A 79 -14.08 1.77 -36.77
C GLN A 79 -14.10 2.66 -35.53
N PHE A 80 -12.94 3.12 -35.06
CA PHE A 80 -12.87 4.06 -33.94
C PHE A 80 -13.69 5.33 -34.19
N TYR A 81 -13.56 5.97 -35.36
CA TYR A 81 -14.35 7.18 -35.65
C TYR A 81 -15.85 6.89 -35.76
N THR A 82 -16.24 5.71 -36.23
CA THR A 82 -17.65 5.28 -36.23
C THR A 82 -18.18 5.14 -34.80
N LEU A 83 -17.45 4.42 -33.92
CA LEU A 83 -17.80 4.24 -32.51
C LEU A 83 -17.88 5.59 -31.79
N ARG A 84 -16.88 6.45 -32.01
CA ARG A 84 -16.85 7.81 -31.47
C ARG A 84 -18.06 8.63 -31.90
N LYS A 85 -18.46 8.54 -33.17
CA LYS A 85 -19.61 9.30 -33.70
C LYS A 85 -20.93 8.83 -33.07
N ARG A 86 -21.01 7.56 -32.69
CA ARG A 86 -22.18 6.96 -32.01
C ARG A 86 -22.20 7.19 -30.50
N GLY A 87 -21.07 7.60 -29.91
CA GLY A 87 -20.92 7.75 -28.46
C GLY A 87 -20.54 6.44 -27.75
N ASP A 88 -20.14 5.40 -28.48
CA ASP A 88 -19.83 4.09 -27.91
C ASP A 88 -18.46 4.06 -27.20
N ILE A 89 -17.59 5.01 -27.53
CA ILE A 89 -16.25 5.15 -26.95
C ILE A 89 -15.92 6.61 -26.66
N ASP A 90 -15.48 6.87 -25.43
CA ASP A 90 -15.01 8.18 -25.00
C ASP A 90 -13.60 8.48 -25.52
N PHE A 91 -13.23 9.76 -25.52
CA PHE A 91 -11.92 10.20 -25.95
C PHE A 91 -11.60 11.58 -25.38
N ILE A 92 -10.32 11.90 -25.32
CA ILE A 92 -9.83 13.21 -24.90
C ILE A 92 -9.11 13.85 -26.08
N LYS A 93 -9.45 15.10 -26.39
CA LYS A 93 -8.82 15.87 -27.48
C LYS A 93 -7.97 16.98 -26.89
N VAL A 94 -6.68 16.98 -27.20
CA VAL A 94 -5.73 18.03 -26.82
C VAL A 94 -5.15 18.63 -28.11
N GLY A 95 -5.58 19.85 -28.44
CA GLY A 95 -5.27 20.50 -29.71
C GLY A 95 -5.79 19.68 -30.91
N LYS A 96 -4.87 19.25 -31.78
CA LYS A 96 -5.20 18.42 -32.96
C LYS A 96 -5.10 16.91 -32.70
N LYS A 97 -4.60 16.50 -31.54
CA LYS A 97 -4.36 15.09 -31.19
C LYS A 97 -5.52 14.52 -30.36
N VAL A 98 -5.77 13.23 -30.54
CA VAL A 98 -6.79 12.46 -29.80
C VAL A 98 -6.09 11.41 -28.95
N PHE A 99 -6.56 11.26 -27.72
CA PHE A 99 -6.03 10.37 -26.72
C PHE A 99 -7.16 9.58 -26.06
N LEU A 100 -6.81 8.42 -25.53
CA LEU A 100 -7.65 7.62 -24.65
C LEU A 100 -6.86 7.36 -23.38
N THR A 101 -7.52 7.33 -22.23
CA THR A 101 -6.89 6.80 -21.01
C THR A 101 -7.02 5.29 -21.00
N ARG A 102 -6.20 4.61 -20.20
CA ARG A 102 -6.32 3.17 -20.03
C ARG A 102 -7.67 2.80 -19.39
N ARG A 103 -8.21 3.67 -18.52
CA ARG A 103 -9.58 3.55 -18.00
C ARG A 103 -10.63 3.51 -19.12
N ILE A 104 -10.61 4.46 -20.05
CA ILE A 104 -11.56 4.49 -21.20
C ILE A 104 -11.44 3.21 -22.05
N ILE A 105 -10.21 2.74 -22.28
CA ILE A 105 -9.98 1.49 -23.04
C ILE A 105 -10.59 0.29 -22.31
N ASN A 106 -10.34 0.16 -21.00
CA ASN A 106 -10.87 -0.94 -20.21
C ASN A 106 -12.41 -0.89 -20.15
N GLU A 107 -13.01 0.28 -19.86
CA GLU A 107 -14.47 0.46 -19.86
C GLU A 107 -15.10 0.11 -21.20
N PHE A 108 -14.45 0.48 -22.31
CA PHE A 108 -14.89 0.07 -23.64
C PHE A 108 -14.83 -1.44 -23.80
N MET A 109 -13.71 -2.08 -23.42
CA MET A 109 -13.55 -3.52 -23.52
C MET A 109 -14.57 -4.26 -22.67
N ASP A 110 -14.78 -3.86 -21.41
CA ASP A 110 -15.72 -4.48 -20.48
C ASP A 110 -17.18 -4.40 -20.96
N ARG A 111 -17.54 -3.33 -21.68
CA ARG A 111 -18.87 -3.22 -22.32
C ARG A 111 -19.04 -4.13 -23.54
N HIS A 112 -17.95 -4.55 -24.18
CA HIS A 112 -17.96 -5.25 -25.47
C HIS A 112 -17.38 -6.67 -25.41
N THR A 113 -16.77 -7.08 -24.31
CA THR A 113 -16.47 -8.47 -24.01
C THR A 113 -17.77 -9.15 -23.62
N VAL A 114 -18.36 -9.85 -24.59
CA VAL A 114 -19.37 -10.87 -24.31
C VAL A 114 -18.76 -11.83 -23.29
N LYS A 115 -19.41 -12.00 -22.12
CA LYS A 115 -19.14 -13.14 -21.24
C LYS A 115 -19.15 -14.39 -22.11
N ALA A 116 -17.97 -14.92 -22.43
CA ALA A 116 -17.86 -16.28 -22.93
C ALA A 116 -18.27 -17.16 -21.74
N ASN A 117 -19.54 -17.56 -21.71
CA ASN A 117 -20.04 -18.58 -20.80
C ASN A 117 -19.35 -19.92 -21.10
#